data_AF-A0AAD7JQJ8-F1
#
_entry.id   AF-A0AAD7JQJ8-F1
#
_cell.length_a   1.000
_cell.length_b   1.000
_cell.length_c   1.000
_cell.angle_alpha   90.00
_cell.angle_beta   90.00
_cell.angle_gamma   90.00
#
_symmetry.space_group_name_H-M   'P 1'
#
loop_
_entity.id
_entity.type
_entity.pdbx_description
1 polymer ?
#
loop_
_entity_poly.entity_id
_entity_poly.type
_entity_poly.pdbx_seq_one_letter_code
_entity_poly.pdbx_strand_id
1 'polypeptide(L)'
;MRGNAAAVRGSRVNFSGPSGIEVVNTPSYSLYHVISETAGAFPTTSMDISGFWSDTQIGYGSAASVVADGYAYLYGPTPSGALAVARAALTDFLGDLEDYSLYEYYVDGAWTTTIPASTDSTIALPNTSDVQGTIYYSPKWESYVWIGYPDTNFLISTAPAPEGPWTAATQFYSGVVGVGSLPAYSAVAHPGLTDGTGDYIFISWTITVTNAEGNDVYEQPLVRVDWE
;
A
#
# COMPACT_ATOMS: atom_id res chain seq x y z
N MET A 1 -19.35 -7.98 -2.29
CA MET A 1 -17.97 -8.40 -2.60
C MET A 1 -17.06 -7.22 -2.32
N ARG A 2 -15.94 -7.42 -1.62
CA ARG A 2 -14.91 -6.39 -1.43
C ARG A 2 -13.70 -6.87 -2.22
N GLY A 3 -13.29 -6.14 -3.24
CA GLY A 3 -12.02 -6.40 -3.94
C GLY A 3 -11.00 -5.34 -3.57
N ASN A 4 -9.73 -5.65 -3.76
CA ASN A 4 -8.64 -4.68 -3.73
C ASN A 4 -7.83 -4.87 -5.01
N ALA A 5 -7.33 -3.77 -5.58
CA ALA A 5 -6.35 -3.79 -6.64
C ALA A 5 -5.01 -3.28 -6.13
N ALA A 6 -3.93 -3.91 -6.60
CA ALA A 6 -2.57 -3.54 -6.26
C ALA A 6 -1.69 -3.61 -7.50
N ALA A 7 -0.81 -2.62 -7.66
CA ALA A 7 0.28 -2.68 -8.62
C ALA A 7 1.50 -3.27 -7.93
N VAL A 8 2.09 -4.33 -8.46
CA VAL A 8 3.24 -4.99 -7.83
C VAL A 8 4.45 -4.92 -8.74
N ARG A 9 5.60 -4.51 -8.17
CA ARG A 9 6.93 -4.66 -8.79
C ARG A 9 7.33 -6.12 -8.71
N GLY A 10 7.65 -6.76 -9.83
CA GLY A 10 8.12 -8.14 -9.78
C GLY A 10 8.32 -8.81 -11.14
N SER A 11 9.14 -9.86 -11.11
CA SER A 11 9.40 -10.73 -12.26
C SER A 11 8.37 -11.86 -12.32
N ARG A 12 7.93 -12.24 -13.52
CA ARG A 12 7.13 -13.45 -13.72
C ARG A 12 8.05 -14.65 -13.83
N VAL A 13 7.82 -15.65 -13.00
CA VAL A 13 8.58 -16.91 -12.96
C VAL A 13 7.66 -18.06 -13.39
N ASN A 14 8.10 -18.87 -14.35
CA ASN A 14 7.46 -20.14 -14.67
C ASN A 14 8.21 -21.30 -14.02
N PHE A 15 7.47 -22.30 -13.54
CA PHE A 15 8.03 -23.57 -13.09
C PHE A 15 7.95 -24.58 -14.23
N SER A 16 9.05 -24.81 -14.94
CA SER A 16 9.14 -25.79 -16.03
C SER A 16 9.99 -27.00 -15.60
N GLY A 17 9.37 -27.91 -14.83
CA GLY A 17 9.96 -29.22 -14.54
C GLY A 17 11.33 -29.19 -13.84
N PRO A 18 12.09 -30.29 -13.88
CA PRO A 18 13.27 -30.49 -13.01
C PRO A 18 14.53 -29.67 -13.41
N SER A 19 14.41 -28.71 -14.33
CA SER A 19 15.57 -28.10 -15.01
C SER A 19 15.76 -26.60 -14.82
N GLY A 20 14.97 -25.91 -13.98
CA GLY A 20 15.30 -24.55 -13.53
C GLY A 20 14.15 -23.56 -13.54
N ILE A 21 14.34 -22.48 -12.79
CA ILE A 21 13.49 -21.29 -12.78
C ILE A 21 13.89 -20.44 -13.99
N GLU A 22 12.96 -20.25 -14.93
CA GLU A 22 13.15 -19.34 -16.07
C GLU A 22 12.34 -18.06 -15.87
N VAL A 23 13.05 -16.92 -15.87
CA VAL A 23 12.42 -15.59 -15.83
C VAL A 23 11.92 -15.28 -17.24
N VAL A 24 10.61 -15.32 -17.42
CA VAL A 24 9.95 -15.14 -18.73
C VAL A 24 9.58 -13.68 -19.02
N ASN A 25 9.48 -12.84 -17.98
CA ASN A 25 9.29 -11.39 -18.12
C ASN A 25 9.67 -10.65 -16.82
N THR A 26 10.14 -9.41 -16.94
CA THR A 26 10.46 -8.49 -15.83
C THR A 26 9.76 -7.14 -16.02
N PRO A 27 8.42 -7.08 -15.97
CA PRO A 27 7.70 -5.82 -16.09
C PRO A 27 8.01 -4.89 -14.90
N SER A 28 8.08 -3.59 -15.14
CA SER A 28 8.30 -2.60 -14.08
C SER A 28 7.20 -2.66 -13.02
N TYR A 29 5.93 -2.67 -13.44
CA TYR A 29 4.79 -2.86 -12.55
C TYR A 29 3.71 -3.69 -13.26
N SER A 30 3.10 -4.62 -12.55
CA SER A 30 1.93 -5.37 -13.05
C SER A 30 0.71 -5.10 -12.17
N LEU A 31 -0.46 -5.02 -12.77
CA LEU A 31 -1.73 -4.88 -12.05
C LEU A 31 -2.27 -6.27 -11.69
N TYR A 32 -2.67 -6.42 -10.44
CA TYR A 32 -3.33 -7.63 -9.94
C TYR A 32 -4.64 -7.26 -9.26
N HIS A 33 -5.67 -8.09 -9.47
CA HIS A 33 -6.84 -8.11 -8.62
C HIS A 33 -6.81 -9.28 -7.65
N VAL A 34 -7.40 -9.04 -6.48
CA VAL A 34 -7.67 -10.08 -5.48
C VAL A 34 -9.18 -10.11 -5.27
N ILE A 35 -9.81 -11.21 -5.65
CA ILE A 35 -11.25 -11.40 -5.52
C ILE A 35 -11.51 -12.38 -4.37
N SER A 36 -12.27 -11.93 -3.38
CA SER A 36 -12.84 -12.80 -2.34
C SER A 36 -14.34 -12.94 -2.60
N GLU A 37 -14.72 -14.08 -3.18
CA GLU A 37 -16.11 -14.35 -3.58
C GLU A 37 -16.95 -14.93 -2.43
N THR A 38 -16.32 -15.63 -1.48
CA THR A 38 -17.02 -16.33 -0.38
C THR A 38 -16.27 -16.16 0.94
N ALA A 39 -17.00 -15.81 2.01
CA ALA A 39 -16.45 -15.78 3.36
C ALA A 39 -15.92 -17.18 3.75
N GLY A 40 -14.65 -17.28 4.15
CA GLY A 40 -14.01 -18.54 4.54
C GLY A 40 -13.32 -19.30 3.41
N ALA A 41 -13.33 -18.79 2.17
CA ALA A 41 -12.47 -19.28 1.09
C ALA A 41 -11.21 -18.41 0.97
N PHE A 42 -10.09 -19.02 0.58
CA PHE A 42 -8.90 -18.24 0.20
C PHE A 42 -9.26 -17.34 -0.99
N PRO A 43 -8.84 -16.08 -0.99
CA PRO A 43 -9.07 -15.20 -2.12
C PRO A 43 -8.32 -15.73 -3.36
N THR A 44 -8.91 -15.55 -4.53
CA THR A 44 -8.23 -15.85 -5.80
C THR A 44 -7.51 -14.60 -6.27
N THR A 45 -6.24 -14.75 -6.63
CA THR A 45 -5.42 -13.68 -7.21
C THR A 45 -5.20 -13.96 -8.69
N SER A 46 -5.57 -12.99 -9.54
CA SER A 46 -5.22 -12.99 -10.96
C SER A 46 -4.28 -11.85 -11.26
N MET A 47 -3.35 -12.08 -12.20
CA MET A 47 -2.67 -10.99 -12.88
C MET A 47 -3.58 -10.51 -14.01
N ASP A 48 -3.92 -9.23 -14.01
CA ASP A 48 -4.75 -8.63 -15.05
C ASP A 48 -3.87 -8.20 -16.21
N ILE A 49 -2.92 -7.30 -15.92
CA ILE A 49 -2.02 -6.73 -16.92
C ILE A 49 -0.58 -6.76 -16.42
N SER A 50 0.26 -7.49 -17.16
CA SER A 50 1.71 -7.42 -17.01
C SER A 50 2.23 -6.12 -17.62
N GLY A 51 3.08 -5.40 -16.88
CA GLY A 51 3.71 -4.18 -17.40
C GLY A 51 2.72 -3.03 -17.57
N PHE A 52 1.73 -2.95 -16.67
CA PHE A 52 0.72 -1.89 -16.67
C PHE A 52 1.41 -0.53 -16.65
N TRP A 53 2.14 -0.20 -15.58
CA TRP A 53 2.96 1.02 -15.52
C TRP A 53 4.38 0.78 -16.06
N SER A 54 4.92 1.74 -16.80
CA SER A 54 6.32 1.75 -17.25
C SER A 54 7.30 2.13 -16.13
N ASP A 55 8.60 2.04 -16.40
CA ASP A 55 9.66 2.53 -15.51
C ASP A 55 9.73 4.06 -15.41
N THR A 56 9.25 4.77 -16.43
CA THR A 56 9.14 6.23 -16.48
C THR A 56 7.87 6.77 -15.82
N GLN A 57 7.00 5.89 -15.33
CA GLN A 57 5.75 6.22 -14.64
C GLN A 57 5.83 5.85 -13.16
N ILE A 58 4.99 6.51 -12.36
CA ILE A 58 4.74 6.05 -10.99
C ILE A 58 3.94 4.75 -11.06
N GLY A 59 4.36 3.75 -10.28
CA GLY A 59 3.59 2.52 -10.10
C GLY A 59 2.41 2.75 -9.15
N TYR A 60 1.38 3.46 -9.59
CA TYR A 60 0.22 3.75 -8.73
C TYR A 60 -0.46 2.46 -8.27
N GLY A 61 -0.71 2.37 -6.96
CA GLY A 61 -1.26 1.18 -6.30
C GLY A 61 -0.20 0.23 -5.74
N SER A 62 1.09 0.58 -5.83
CA SER A 62 2.19 -0.23 -5.27
C SER A 62 2.55 0.09 -3.82
N ALA A 63 2.13 1.26 -3.32
CA ALA A 63 2.33 1.63 -1.93
C ALA A 63 1.07 1.38 -1.08
N ALA A 64 -0.08 1.86 -1.55
CA ALA A 64 -1.36 1.74 -0.86
C ALA A 64 -2.52 1.93 -1.84
N SER A 65 -3.72 1.55 -1.41
CA SER A 65 -4.96 1.89 -2.10
C SER A 65 -6.12 2.11 -1.13
N VAL A 66 -7.05 2.98 -1.49
CA VAL A 66 -8.31 3.19 -0.75
C VAL A 66 -9.44 3.44 -1.75
N VAL A 67 -10.62 2.91 -1.45
CA VAL A 67 -11.84 3.17 -2.24
C VAL A 67 -12.71 4.16 -1.49
N ALA A 68 -13.03 5.27 -2.15
CA ALA A 68 -13.88 6.32 -1.61
C ALA A 68 -14.56 7.11 -2.72
N ASP A 69 -15.75 7.64 -2.46
CA ASP A 69 -16.46 8.59 -3.33
C ASP A 69 -16.61 8.14 -4.80
N GLY A 70 -16.72 6.82 -5.04
CA GLY A 70 -16.85 6.25 -6.38
C GLY A 70 -15.53 6.10 -7.14
N TYR A 71 -14.38 6.25 -6.46
CA TYR A 71 -13.04 6.10 -7.03
C TYR A 71 -12.21 5.07 -6.26
N ALA A 72 -11.30 4.41 -6.96
CA ALA A 72 -10.15 3.76 -6.35
C ALA A 72 -8.96 4.72 -6.40
N TYR A 73 -8.47 5.13 -5.23
CA TYR A 73 -7.26 5.91 -5.07
C TYR A 73 -6.07 4.98 -4.92
N LEU A 74 -5.05 5.19 -5.74
CA LEU A 74 -3.91 4.30 -5.93
C LEU A 74 -2.63 5.10 -5.69
N TYR A 75 -1.90 4.75 -4.63
CA TYR A 75 -0.69 5.47 -4.23
C TYR A 75 0.56 4.75 -4.73
N GLY A 76 1.53 5.51 -5.19
CA GLY A 76 2.84 4.99 -5.60
C GLY A 76 3.98 5.86 -5.07
N PRO A 77 5.15 5.28 -4.78
CA PRO A 77 6.29 6.02 -4.28
C PRO A 77 6.91 6.88 -5.38
N THR A 78 7.27 8.11 -5.04
CA THR A 78 8.02 9.03 -5.91
C THR A 78 9.52 8.88 -5.67
N PRO A 79 10.39 9.28 -6.64
CA PRO A 79 11.83 9.31 -6.43
C PRO A 79 12.30 10.24 -5.28
N SER A 80 11.44 11.15 -4.80
CA SER A 80 11.74 12.06 -3.69
C SER A 80 11.47 11.47 -2.30
N GLY A 81 10.99 10.22 -2.21
CA GLY A 81 10.63 9.58 -0.94
C GLY A 81 9.23 9.94 -0.42
N ALA A 82 8.38 10.52 -1.26
CA ALA A 82 6.99 10.85 -0.95
C ALA A 82 6.03 9.90 -1.71
N LEU A 83 4.73 10.04 -1.49
CA LEU A 83 3.71 9.37 -2.30
C LEU A 83 3.17 10.31 -3.38
N ALA A 84 2.81 9.73 -4.52
CA ALA A 84 1.92 10.34 -5.50
C ALA A 84 0.61 9.53 -5.55
N VAL A 85 -0.49 10.15 -5.97
CA VAL A 85 -1.80 9.49 -6.06
C VAL A 85 -2.41 9.65 -7.45
N ALA A 86 -2.95 8.54 -7.95
CA ALA A 86 -3.90 8.51 -9.04
C ALA A 86 -5.25 8.05 -8.50
N ARG A 87 -6.33 8.40 -9.18
CA ARG A 87 -7.66 7.84 -8.94
C ARG A 87 -8.24 7.30 -10.23
N ALA A 88 -8.96 6.19 -10.13
CA ALA A 88 -9.69 5.61 -11.24
C ALA A 88 -11.17 5.54 -10.90
N ALA A 89 -12.02 6.01 -11.81
CA ALA A 89 -13.47 5.98 -11.62
C ALA A 89 -13.96 4.53 -11.55
N LEU A 90 -14.85 4.24 -10.60
CA LEU A 90 -15.50 2.94 -10.47
C LEU A 90 -16.85 2.99 -11.20
N THR A 91 -16.93 2.27 -12.31
CA THR A 91 -18.07 2.22 -13.23
C THR A 91 -19.10 1.16 -12.85
N ASP A 92 -18.66 -0.03 -12.44
CA ASP A 92 -19.54 -1.14 -12.00
C ASP A 92 -18.89 -2.08 -10.97
N PHE A 93 -17.62 -2.42 -11.17
CA PHE A 93 -16.76 -3.22 -10.27
C PHE A 93 -15.32 -2.66 -10.33
N LEU A 94 -14.41 -3.15 -9.48
CA LEU A 94 -12.97 -2.89 -9.63
C LEU A 94 -12.38 -3.43 -10.95
N GLY A 95 -13.20 -4.05 -11.80
CA GLY A 95 -12.81 -4.76 -13.02
C GLY A 95 -12.39 -3.86 -14.18
N ASP A 96 -12.60 -2.55 -14.09
CA ASP A 96 -12.19 -1.62 -15.15
C ASP A 96 -10.90 -0.85 -14.81
N LEU A 97 -10.20 -1.22 -13.73
CA LEU A 97 -8.91 -0.60 -13.38
C LEU A 97 -7.80 -0.87 -14.40
N GLU A 98 -8.04 -1.77 -15.34
CA GLU A 98 -7.22 -1.96 -16.53
C GLU A 98 -7.38 -0.86 -17.60
N ASP A 99 -8.45 -0.07 -17.55
CA ASP A 99 -8.69 1.01 -18.50
C ASP A 99 -8.04 2.31 -18.05
N TYR A 100 -6.91 2.63 -18.68
CA TYR A 100 -6.18 3.88 -18.50
C TYR A 100 -7.02 5.15 -18.69
N SER A 101 -8.09 5.10 -19.49
CA SER A 101 -8.93 6.27 -19.75
C SER A 101 -9.76 6.70 -18.54
N LEU A 102 -9.90 5.83 -17.54
CA LEU A 102 -10.60 6.11 -16.29
C LEU A 102 -9.73 6.82 -15.25
N TYR A 103 -8.43 6.97 -15.52
CA TYR A 103 -7.46 7.47 -14.57
C TYR A 103 -7.29 8.98 -14.62
N GLU A 104 -7.26 9.58 -13.43
CA GLU A 104 -6.81 10.94 -13.19
C GLU A 104 -5.63 10.92 -12.20
N TYR A 105 -4.71 11.85 -12.37
CA TYR A 105 -3.46 11.96 -11.61
C TYR A 105 -3.47 13.30 -10.87
N TYR A 106 -3.06 13.29 -9.61
CA TYR A 106 -2.97 14.53 -8.84
C TYR A 106 -1.60 15.18 -9.05
N VAL A 107 -1.60 16.34 -9.69
CA VAL A 107 -0.40 17.08 -10.11
C VAL A 107 -0.60 18.56 -9.80
N ASP A 108 0.33 19.17 -9.07
CA ASP A 108 0.31 20.60 -8.73
C ASP A 108 -1.04 21.09 -8.13
N GLY A 109 -1.63 20.27 -7.26
CA GLY A 109 -2.89 20.61 -6.59
C GLY A 109 -4.16 20.39 -7.42
N ALA A 110 -4.06 19.77 -8.59
CA ALA A 110 -5.19 19.52 -9.48
C ALA A 110 -5.19 18.10 -10.06
N TRP A 111 -6.38 17.58 -10.35
CA TRP A 111 -6.56 16.33 -11.09
C TRP A 111 -6.39 16.56 -12.59
N THR A 112 -5.59 15.73 -13.24
CA THR A 112 -5.36 15.75 -14.70
C THR A 112 -5.48 14.35 -15.29
N THR A 113 -5.92 14.24 -16.54
CA THR A 113 -5.95 12.97 -17.29
C THR A 113 -4.62 12.66 -17.98
N THR A 114 -3.65 13.57 -17.90
CA THR A 114 -2.32 13.37 -18.51
C THR A 114 -1.42 12.67 -17.52
N ILE A 115 -0.88 11.52 -17.90
CA ILE A 115 0.04 10.76 -17.06
C ILE A 115 1.31 11.60 -16.83
N PRO A 116 1.66 11.96 -15.58
CA PRO A 116 2.88 12.70 -15.30
C PRO A 116 4.11 11.79 -15.44
N ALA A 117 5.25 12.40 -15.72
CA ALA A 117 6.54 11.69 -15.62
C ALA A 117 6.84 11.38 -14.14
N SER A 118 7.45 10.23 -13.86
CA SER A 118 7.83 9.86 -12.48
C SER A 118 8.80 10.84 -11.82
N THR A 119 9.49 11.66 -12.62
CA THR A 119 10.44 12.68 -12.18
C THR A 119 9.82 14.07 -11.98
N ASP A 120 8.53 14.24 -12.26
CA ASP A 120 7.84 15.51 -12.04
C ASP A 120 7.76 15.81 -10.53
N SER A 121 8.34 16.91 -10.08
CA SER A 121 8.39 17.27 -8.66
C SER A 121 7.04 17.68 -8.09
N THR A 122 6.05 17.97 -8.93
CA THR A 122 4.73 18.50 -8.52
C THR A 122 3.71 17.41 -8.19
N ILE A 123 4.07 16.13 -8.39
CA ILE A 123 3.22 14.96 -8.08
C ILE A 123 3.34 14.52 -6.61
N ALA A 124 4.37 14.98 -5.91
CA ALA A 124 4.67 14.57 -4.54
C ALA A 124 3.65 15.17 -3.57
N LEU A 125 2.92 14.31 -2.85
CA LEU A 125 2.02 14.73 -1.79
C LEU A 125 2.84 15.17 -0.56
N PRO A 126 2.70 16.43 -0.10
CA PRO A 126 3.43 16.91 1.07
C PRO A 126 3.13 16.07 2.31
N ASN A 127 4.11 15.92 3.20
CA ASN A 127 4.01 15.20 4.48
C ASN A 127 3.62 13.70 4.35
N THR A 128 3.77 13.12 3.17
CA THR A 128 3.68 11.66 2.98
C THR A 128 5.08 11.04 2.93
N SER A 129 5.16 9.74 3.11
CA SER A 129 6.41 8.98 3.00
C SER A 129 6.18 7.75 2.13
N ASP A 130 7.17 7.44 1.29
CA ASP A 130 7.24 6.21 0.50
C ASP A 130 7.56 4.96 1.33
N VAL A 131 7.85 5.15 2.62
CA VAL A 131 8.00 4.03 3.54
C VAL A 131 6.65 3.33 3.65
N GLN A 132 6.71 2.00 3.56
CA GLN A 132 5.59 1.07 3.72
C GLN A 132 4.61 1.53 4.82
N GLY A 133 3.32 1.46 4.52
CA GLY A 133 2.27 1.87 5.45
C GLY A 133 0.89 1.51 4.92
N THR A 134 -0.13 1.91 5.67
CA THR A 134 -1.53 1.65 5.36
C THR A 134 -2.27 2.97 5.30
N ILE A 135 -3.04 3.16 4.23
CA ILE A 135 -3.98 4.28 4.10
C ILE A 135 -5.40 3.72 4.24
N TYR A 136 -6.22 4.37 5.06
CA TYR A 136 -7.63 4.05 5.21
C TYR A 136 -8.44 5.30 5.60
N TYR A 137 -9.76 5.25 5.43
CA TYR A 137 -10.64 6.29 5.95
C TYR A 137 -11.14 5.91 7.35
N SER A 138 -11.02 6.84 8.30
CA SER A 138 -11.56 6.72 9.66
C SER A 138 -12.88 7.47 9.76
N PRO A 139 -14.03 6.78 9.91
CA PRO A 139 -15.32 7.45 10.12
C PRO A 139 -15.35 8.26 11.42
N LYS A 140 -14.63 7.83 12.46
CA LYS A 140 -14.57 8.53 13.75
C LYS A 140 -13.92 9.91 13.65
N TRP A 141 -12.88 10.03 12.83
CA TRP A 141 -12.14 11.28 12.64
C TRP A 141 -12.57 12.04 11.39
N GLU A 142 -13.51 11.48 10.62
CA GLU A 142 -13.92 11.99 9.31
C GLU A 142 -12.72 12.30 8.40
N SER A 143 -11.67 11.48 8.48
CA SER A 143 -10.36 11.76 7.89
C SER A 143 -9.74 10.50 7.28
N TYR A 144 -8.98 10.70 6.22
CA TYR A 144 -8.01 9.72 5.74
C TYR A 144 -6.84 9.65 6.72
N VAL A 145 -6.36 8.44 6.96
CA VAL A 145 -5.32 8.13 7.92
C VAL A 145 -4.25 7.34 7.19
N TRP A 146 -3.01 7.80 7.29
CA TRP A 146 -1.82 7.03 6.95
C TRP A 146 -1.13 6.60 8.24
N ILE A 147 -0.89 5.31 8.39
CA ILE A 147 -0.01 4.75 9.43
C ILE A 147 1.15 4.06 8.74
N GLY A 148 2.36 4.53 9.03
CA GLY A 148 3.60 3.97 8.49
C GLY A 148 4.71 3.97 9.53
N TYR A 149 5.93 3.67 9.09
CA TYR A 149 7.10 3.59 9.97
C TYR A 149 8.30 4.37 9.41
N PRO A 150 9.32 4.64 10.23
CA PRO A 150 10.57 3.88 10.11
C PRO A 150 10.92 3.06 11.36
N ASP A 151 11.70 1.99 11.15
CA ASP A 151 11.99 0.89 12.09
C ASP A 151 10.78 0.34 12.89
N THR A 152 10.71 0.65 14.18
CA THR A 152 9.66 0.21 15.10
C THR A 152 8.78 1.37 15.57
N ASN A 153 9.01 2.57 15.04
CA ASN A 153 8.26 3.77 15.41
C ASN A 153 7.12 3.96 14.42
N PHE A 154 5.90 3.78 14.93
CA PHE A 154 4.69 3.97 14.15
C PHE A 154 4.31 5.44 14.16
N LEU A 155 4.25 5.99 12.94
CA LEU A 155 3.85 7.35 12.67
C LEU A 155 2.41 7.37 12.17
N ILE A 156 1.70 8.44 12.47
CA ILE A 156 0.35 8.71 11.99
C ILE A 156 0.29 10.08 11.31
N SER A 157 -0.38 10.14 10.16
CA SER A 157 -0.74 11.37 9.47
C SER A 157 -2.20 11.31 9.05
N THR A 158 -2.86 12.46 8.98
CA THR A 158 -4.28 12.57 8.61
C THR A 158 -4.48 13.57 7.48
N ALA A 159 -5.55 13.38 6.70
CA ALA A 159 -5.96 14.29 5.65
C ALA A 159 -7.49 14.33 5.49
N PRO A 160 -8.08 15.47 5.09
CA PRO A 160 -9.51 15.56 4.80
C PRO A 160 -9.91 14.90 3.46
N ALA A 161 -8.95 14.72 2.54
CA ALA A 161 -9.14 14.07 1.25
C ALA A 161 -7.99 13.09 0.95
N PRO A 162 -8.16 12.11 0.05
CA PRO A 162 -7.11 11.13 -0.30
C PRO A 162 -5.80 11.76 -0.77
N GLU A 163 -5.87 12.88 -1.48
CA GLU A 163 -4.74 13.66 -1.97
C GLU A 163 -4.12 14.59 -0.92
N GLY A 164 -4.72 14.73 0.25
CA GLY A 164 -4.28 15.66 1.28
C GLY A 164 -5.20 16.89 1.46
N PRO A 165 -4.68 17.99 2.05
CA PRO A 165 -3.33 18.13 2.59
C PRO A 165 -3.11 17.19 3.79
N TRP A 166 -2.02 16.43 3.75
CA TRP A 166 -1.63 15.55 4.84
C TRP A 166 -0.96 16.34 5.96
N THR A 167 -1.30 16.03 7.21
CA THR A 167 -0.65 16.60 8.39
C THR A 167 0.80 16.11 8.50
N ALA A 168 1.65 16.87 9.19
CA ALA A 168 2.96 16.34 9.58
C ALA A 168 2.76 15.04 10.39
N ALA A 169 3.59 14.03 10.10
CA ALA A 169 3.47 12.74 10.76
C ALA A 169 3.92 12.84 12.22
N THR A 170 3.14 12.27 13.13
CA THR A 170 3.46 12.20 14.56
C THR A 170 3.64 10.76 14.98
N GLN A 171 4.62 10.50 15.85
CA GLN A 171 4.77 9.17 16.42
C GLN A 171 3.67 8.95 17.47
N PHE A 172 2.96 7.83 17.37
CA PHE A 172 1.93 7.45 18.35
C PHE A 172 2.27 6.14 19.08
N TYR A 173 3.19 5.32 18.54
CA TYR A 173 3.59 4.06 19.16
C TYR A 173 5.03 3.69 18.82
N SER A 174 5.72 3.04 19.76
CA SER A 174 7.03 2.42 19.55
C SER A 174 6.96 0.94 19.89
N GLY A 175 7.25 0.10 18.90
CA GLY A 175 7.26 -1.35 19.04
C GLY A 175 8.57 -1.89 19.62
N VAL A 176 8.54 -3.16 19.97
CA VAL A 176 9.75 -3.91 20.32
C VAL A 176 10.70 -4.00 19.13
N VAL A 177 11.99 -3.80 19.39
CA VAL A 177 13.08 -3.96 18.44
C VAL A 177 13.59 -5.40 18.52
N GLY A 178 13.75 -6.04 17.37
CA GLY A 178 14.39 -7.36 17.28
C GLY A 178 15.85 -7.33 17.71
N VAL A 179 16.40 -8.49 18.04
CA VAL A 179 17.81 -8.66 18.44
C VAL A 179 18.68 -9.32 17.36
N GLY A 180 18.06 -9.75 16.26
CA GLY A 180 18.75 -10.39 15.14
C GLY A 180 19.40 -9.42 14.16
N SER A 181 19.88 -9.95 13.04
CA SER A 181 20.71 -9.22 12.07
C SER A 181 19.98 -8.21 11.18
N LEU A 182 18.65 -8.29 11.06
CA LEU A 182 17.85 -7.39 10.25
C LEU A 182 17.02 -6.42 11.10
N PRO A 183 16.89 -5.14 10.69
CA PRO A 183 15.99 -4.19 11.32
C PRO A 183 14.53 -4.64 11.18
N ALA A 184 13.62 -3.98 11.90
CA ALA A 184 12.19 -4.21 11.76
C ALA A 184 11.68 -3.75 10.38
N TYR A 185 10.70 -4.48 9.81
CA TYR A 185 10.13 -4.17 8.49
C TYR A 185 8.69 -4.66 8.37
N SER A 186 8.03 -4.32 7.25
CA SER A 186 6.63 -4.69 6.97
C SER A 186 5.67 -4.25 8.07
N ALA A 187 5.82 -3.01 8.53
CA ALA A 187 4.86 -2.39 9.43
C ALA A 187 3.56 -2.10 8.69
N VAL A 188 2.44 -2.59 9.22
CA VAL A 188 1.11 -2.51 8.60
C VAL A 188 0.08 -2.23 9.69
N ALA A 189 -0.87 -1.34 9.40
CA ALA A 189 -2.08 -1.17 10.20
C ALA A 189 -3.21 -2.02 9.62
N HIS A 190 -4.08 -2.53 10.49
CA HIS A 190 -5.12 -3.49 10.14
C HIS A 190 -6.51 -2.92 10.43
N PRO A 191 -7.00 -1.94 9.63
CA PRO A 191 -8.34 -1.39 9.82
C PRO A 191 -9.43 -2.46 9.71
N GLY A 192 -9.19 -3.54 8.96
CA GLY A 192 -10.10 -4.68 8.82
C GLY A 192 -10.21 -5.59 10.06
N LEU A 193 -9.35 -5.43 11.07
CA LEU A 193 -9.43 -6.16 12.35
C LEU A 193 -10.14 -5.35 13.45
N THR A 194 -10.65 -4.16 13.12
CA THR A 194 -11.41 -3.32 14.05
C THR A 194 -12.90 -3.69 14.04
N ASP A 195 -13.63 -3.25 15.05
CA ASP A 195 -15.10 -3.35 15.13
C ASP A 195 -15.81 -2.22 14.37
N GLY A 196 -15.05 -1.31 13.76
CA GLY A 196 -15.56 -0.17 12.99
C GLY A 196 -15.92 1.06 13.83
N THR A 197 -15.76 1.05 15.16
CA THR A 197 -16.00 2.27 15.96
C THR A 197 -14.93 3.33 15.73
N GLY A 198 -13.74 2.90 15.30
CA GLY A 198 -12.57 3.74 15.17
C GLY A 198 -11.90 4.06 16.51
N ASP A 199 -12.22 3.35 17.60
CA ASP A 199 -11.64 3.59 18.93
C ASP A 199 -10.24 2.98 19.12
N TYR A 200 -9.86 2.04 18.25
CA TYR A 200 -8.56 1.40 18.30
C TYR A 200 -8.11 0.97 16.91
N ILE A 201 -6.83 0.64 16.78
CA ILE A 201 -6.25 0.02 15.59
C ILE A 201 -5.38 -1.16 15.99
N PHE A 202 -5.32 -2.17 15.13
CA PHE A 202 -4.30 -3.21 15.22
C PHE A 202 -3.12 -2.84 14.31
N ILE A 203 -1.90 -2.97 14.83
CA ILE A 203 -0.67 -2.81 14.05
C ILE A 203 0.17 -4.07 14.17
N SER A 204 0.88 -4.42 13.09
CA SER A 204 1.89 -5.48 13.10
C SER A 204 3.14 -5.05 12.38
N TRP A 205 4.25 -5.69 12.70
CA TRP A 205 5.52 -5.54 11.99
C TRP A 205 6.31 -6.84 12.09
N THR A 206 7.36 -6.98 11.31
CA THR A 206 8.27 -8.13 11.38
C THR A 206 9.52 -7.73 12.15
N ILE A 207 9.95 -8.59 13.07
CA ILE A 207 11.23 -8.47 13.79
C ILE A 207 12.04 -9.75 13.59
N THR A 208 13.36 -9.62 13.70
CA THR A 208 14.27 -10.76 13.76
C THR A 208 14.65 -11.03 15.21
N VAL A 209 14.47 -12.26 15.66
CA VAL A 209 14.88 -12.73 16.98
C VAL A 209 15.82 -13.94 16.83
N THR A 210 16.64 -14.21 17.84
CA THR A 210 17.51 -15.37 17.86
C THR A 210 16.84 -16.51 18.64
N ASN A 211 16.66 -17.65 18.00
CA ASN A 211 16.04 -18.82 18.62
C ASN A 211 17.01 -19.56 19.58
N ALA A 212 16.54 -20.62 20.25
CA ALA A 212 17.36 -21.37 21.22
C ALA A 212 18.60 -22.04 20.60
N GLU A 213 18.57 -22.30 19.29
CA GLU A 213 19.69 -22.87 18.53
C GLU A 213 20.67 -21.80 18.02
N GLY A 214 20.44 -20.51 18.30
CA GLY A 214 21.29 -19.42 17.85
C GLY A 214 21.02 -18.95 16.40
N ASN A 215 19.90 -19.36 15.80
CA ASN A 215 19.52 -18.95 14.45
C ASN A 215 18.58 -17.75 14.47
N ASP A 216 18.72 -16.86 13.48
CA ASP A 216 17.76 -15.79 13.23
C ASP A 216 16.44 -16.37 12.71
N VAL A 217 15.35 -16.00 13.39
CA VAL A 217 13.97 -16.34 13.01
C VAL A 217 13.10 -15.10 13.03
N TYR A 218 11.98 -15.14 12.31
CA TYR A 218 11.06 -14.02 12.18
C TYR A 218 9.87 -14.16 13.12
N GLU A 219 9.59 -13.10 13.87
CA GLU A 219 8.36 -12.95 14.64
C GLU A 219 7.54 -11.77 14.09
N GLN A 220 6.22 -11.85 14.25
CA GLN A 220 5.30 -10.78 13.87
C GLN A 220 4.46 -10.35 15.08
N PRO A 221 4.94 -9.39 15.88
CA PRO A 221 4.12 -8.75 16.89
C PRO A 221 2.81 -8.22 16.29
N LEU A 222 1.70 -8.46 16.99
CA LEU A 222 0.39 -7.88 16.70
C LEU A 222 -0.08 -7.16 17.95
N VAL A 223 -0.27 -5.85 17.86
CA VAL A 223 -0.62 -4.99 18.99
C VAL A 223 -1.90 -4.23 18.70
N ARG A 224 -2.78 -4.18 19.69
CA ARG A 224 -3.91 -3.24 19.72
C ARG A 224 -3.45 -1.93 20.34
N VAL A 225 -3.70 -0.82 19.67
CA VAL A 225 -3.50 0.53 20.19
C VAL A 225 -4.87 1.20 20.30
N ASP A 226 -5.26 1.54 21.52
CA ASP A 226 -6.48 2.30 21.80
C ASP A 226 -6.18 3.80 21.68
N TRP A 227 -7.05 4.53 20.99
CA TRP A 227 -6.93 5.98 20.83
C TRP A 227 -7.46 6.71 22.07
N GLU A 228 -6.76 7.76 22.49
CA GLU A 228 -7.20 8.67 23.58
C GLU A 228 -8.26 9.68 23.10
#